data_AF-A0A1F7A9I7-F1
#
_entry.id   AF-A0A1F7A9I7-F1
#
_cell.length_a   1.000
_cell.length_b   1.000
_cell.length_c   1.000
_cell.angle_alpha   90.00
_cell.angle_beta   90.00
_cell.angle_gamma   90.00
#
_symmetry.space_group_name_H-M   'P 1'
#
loop_
_entity.id
_entity.type
_entity.pdbx_description
1 polymer ?
#
loop_
_entity_poly.entity_id
_entity_poly.type
_entity_poly.pdbx_seq_one_letter_code
_entity_poly.pdbx_strand_id
1 'polypeptide(L)'
;MDDAFFRQAEQNIIQLIHEKKYKEAYSLVKQFLERFPREKTFIKLKEQIEEAVEEENESLVNEKLKSLKPLYKEGKYEEILRELKELLILSPNSSKLQKLYQEAQIKYQNQVAVSQEKFEKKQRSRLDELLKTNETLLIEEIFLLETQNSDVPRIRKLAQEYRDKIIEKKIKEKEELIYSDKYDAIANFIEQLRKIDKDNPRIAEVENISGGKKLTNQSEQKSEYIYAGQTHLDTLMKLKKYDKVMAAAEEILKTDPDNKTAKQLLEEATQLFFAQTREESISSINKNLPDLKQEYKKDKTKFTTI
;
A
#
# COMPACT_ATOMS: atom_id res chain seq x y z
N MET A 1 -32.96 -32.45 73.17
CA MET A 1 -31.89 -31.44 72.99
C MET A 1 -32.08 -30.62 71.72
N ASP A 2 -32.88 -31.10 70.76
CA ASP A 2 -32.99 -30.50 69.43
C ASP A 2 -33.83 -29.21 69.36
N ASP A 3 -34.97 -29.12 70.05
CA ASP A 3 -35.93 -28.02 69.83
C ASP A 3 -35.39 -26.63 70.28
N ALA A 4 -34.65 -26.55 71.39
CA ALA A 4 -34.07 -25.29 71.86
C ALA A 4 -32.94 -24.77 70.96
N PHE A 5 -32.14 -25.69 70.38
CA PHE A 5 -31.07 -25.35 69.46
C PHE A 5 -31.64 -24.81 68.13
N PHE A 6 -32.63 -25.49 67.55
CA PHE A 6 -33.27 -25.04 66.31
C PHE A 6 -33.98 -23.68 66.50
N ARG A 7 -34.66 -23.46 67.64
CA ARG A 7 -35.27 -22.16 67.96
C ARG A 7 -34.26 -21.03 68.08
N GLN A 8 -33.11 -21.26 68.72
CA GLN A 8 -32.07 -20.23 68.83
C GLN A 8 -31.45 -19.91 67.46
N ALA A 9 -31.20 -20.95 66.65
CA ALA A 9 -30.68 -20.78 65.30
C ALA A 9 -31.67 -20.01 64.40
N GLU A 10 -32.96 -20.37 64.46
CA GLU A 10 -34.04 -19.66 63.77
C GLU A 10 -34.12 -18.19 64.19
N GLN A 11 -34.12 -17.89 65.50
CA GLN A 11 -34.15 -16.51 66.00
C GLN A 11 -32.96 -15.68 65.52
N ASN A 12 -31.75 -16.26 65.53
CA ASN A 12 -30.56 -15.56 65.05
C ASN A 12 -30.66 -15.23 63.54
N ILE A 13 -31.18 -16.16 62.73
CA ILE A 13 -31.38 -15.93 61.30
C ILE A 13 -32.46 -14.87 61.05
N ILE A 14 -33.59 -14.93 61.77
CA ILE A 14 -34.67 -13.94 61.67
C ILE A 14 -34.16 -12.55 62.05
N GLN A 15 -33.33 -12.44 63.09
CA GLN A 15 -32.72 -11.18 63.46
C GLN A 15 -31.83 -10.63 62.33
N LEU A 16 -31.01 -11.46 61.69
CA LEU A 16 -30.19 -11.04 60.54
C LEU A 16 -31.04 -10.58 59.35
N ILE A 17 -32.20 -11.22 59.11
CA ILE A 17 -33.17 -10.78 58.08
C ILE A 17 -33.73 -9.40 58.43
N HIS A 18 -34.17 -9.18 59.68
CA HIS A 18 -34.70 -7.88 60.13
C HIS A 18 -33.65 -6.75 60.06
N GLU A 19 -32.39 -7.09 60.33
CA GLU A 19 -31.25 -6.17 60.20
C GLU A 19 -30.78 -5.98 58.74
N LYS A 20 -31.46 -6.60 57.76
CA LYS A 20 -31.11 -6.62 56.33
C LYS A 20 -29.72 -7.17 56.02
N LYS A 21 -29.16 -7.98 56.90
CA LYS A 21 -27.87 -8.66 56.72
C LYS A 21 -28.05 -9.96 55.93
N TYR A 22 -28.68 -9.87 54.75
CA TYR A 22 -29.13 -11.03 53.98
C TYR A 22 -28.00 -11.98 53.59
N LYS A 23 -26.80 -11.46 53.28
CA LYS A 23 -25.63 -12.29 52.96
C LYS A 23 -25.19 -13.16 54.15
N GLU A 24 -25.21 -12.59 55.35
CA GLU A 24 -24.87 -13.29 56.59
C GLU A 24 -25.97 -14.29 56.95
N ALA A 25 -27.24 -13.88 56.86
CA ALA A 25 -28.41 -14.75 57.05
C ALA A 25 -28.37 -15.96 56.11
N TYR A 26 -28.10 -15.73 54.82
CA TYR A 26 -28.02 -16.78 53.79
C TYR A 26 -26.86 -17.74 54.06
N SER A 27 -25.68 -17.20 54.39
CA SER A 27 -24.52 -18.04 54.72
C SER A 27 -24.79 -18.92 55.95
N LEU A 28 -25.46 -18.38 56.97
CA LEU A 28 -25.77 -19.11 58.19
C LEU A 28 -26.82 -20.19 57.94
N VAL A 29 -27.92 -19.87 57.23
CA VAL A 29 -28.93 -20.84 56.81
C VAL A 29 -28.33 -21.96 55.96
N LYS A 30 -27.42 -21.62 55.03
CA LYS A 30 -26.74 -22.61 54.19
C LYS A 30 -25.90 -23.58 55.03
N GLN A 31 -25.14 -23.10 56.00
CA GLN A 31 -24.36 -23.96 56.91
C GLN A 31 -25.27 -24.93 57.69
N PHE A 32 -26.44 -24.45 58.14
CA PHE A 32 -27.42 -25.31 58.81
C PHE A 32 -28.03 -26.34 57.86
N LEU A 33 -28.36 -25.98 56.61
CA LEU A 33 -28.86 -26.90 55.61
C LEU A 33 -27.82 -27.93 55.14
N GLU A 34 -26.52 -27.60 55.17
CA GLU A 34 -25.45 -28.57 54.91
C GLU A 34 -25.42 -29.69 55.97
N ARG A 35 -25.69 -29.34 57.24
CA ARG A 35 -25.73 -30.30 58.36
C ARG A 35 -27.10 -30.97 58.52
N PHE A 36 -28.18 -30.29 58.15
CA PHE A 36 -29.57 -30.74 58.29
C PHE A 36 -30.38 -30.48 57.00
N PRO A 37 -30.16 -31.26 55.93
CA PRO A 37 -30.68 -30.93 54.58
C PRO A 37 -32.19 -30.98 54.39
N ARG A 38 -32.92 -31.61 55.31
CA ARG A 38 -34.39 -31.79 55.23
C ARG A 38 -35.15 -30.98 56.28
N GLU A 39 -34.46 -30.12 57.02
CA GLU A 39 -35.08 -29.34 58.08
C GLU A 39 -35.97 -28.24 57.49
N LYS A 40 -37.27 -28.35 57.72
CA LYS A 40 -38.28 -27.50 57.07
C LYS A 40 -38.14 -26.04 57.48
N THR A 41 -37.74 -25.77 58.72
CA THR A 41 -37.54 -24.41 59.21
C THR A 41 -36.45 -23.69 58.42
N PHE A 42 -35.29 -24.33 58.20
CA PHE A 42 -34.20 -23.70 57.45
C PHE A 42 -34.46 -23.61 55.95
N ILE A 43 -35.24 -24.54 55.37
CA ILE A 43 -35.69 -24.41 53.97
C ILE A 43 -36.57 -23.16 53.81
N LYS A 44 -37.55 -22.96 54.70
CA LYS A 44 -38.41 -21.78 54.69
C LYS A 44 -37.63 -20.48 54.93
N LEU A 45 -36.68 -20.48 55.86
CA LEU A 45 -35.83 -19.30 56.10
C LEU A 45 -34.95 -18.97 54.89
N LYS A 46 -34.44 -19.97 54.17
CA LYS A 46 -33.73 -19.76 52.91
C LYS A 46 -34.62 -19.08 51.86
N GLU A 47 -35.84 -19.59 51.68
CA GLU A 47 -36.83 -19.03 50.76
C GLU A 47 -37.18 -17.58 51.14
N GLN A 48 -37.40 -17.29 52.42
CA GLN A 48 -37.68 -15.93 52.92
C GLN A 48 -36.51 -14.96 52.67
N ILE A 49 -35.26 -15.41 52.84
CA ILE A 49 -34.08 -14.59 52.53
C ILE A 49 -34.00 -14.32 51.02
N GLU A 50 -34.24 -15.34 50.20
CA GLU A 50 -34.22 -15.22 48.73
C GLU A 50 -35.31 -14.25 48.24
N GLU A 51 -36.52 -14.33 48.78
CA GLU A 51 -37.64 -13.42 48.51
C GLU A 51 -37.34 -11.98 48.96
N ALA A 52 -36.85 -11.78 50.18
CA ALA A 52 -36.50 -10.45 50.68
C ALA A 52 -35.37 -9.77 49.88
N VAL A 53 -34.38 -10.55 49.40
CA VAL A 53 -33.33 -10.06 48.52
C VAL A 53 -33.88 -9.71 47.13
N GLU A 54 -34.80 -10.52 46.61
CA GLU A 54 -35.45 -10.27 45.32
C GLU A 54 -36.28 -8.98 45.37
N GLU A 55 -37.07 -8.76 46.43
CA GLU A 55 -37.84 -7.52 46.63
C GLU A 55 -36.95 -6.28 46.75
N GLU A 56 -35.85 -6.35 47.51
CA GLU A 56 -34.92 -5.22 47.64
C GLU A 56 -34.21 -4.91 46.31
N ASN A 57 -33.79 -5.95 45.58
CA ASN A 57 -33.23 -5.81 44.25
C ASN A 57 -34.25 -5.21 43.27
N GLU A 58 -35.51 -5.66 43.30
CA GLU A 58 -36.56 -5.12 42.44
C GLU A 58 -36.82 -3.63 42.72
N SER A 59 -36.85 -3.24 44.00
CA SER A 59 -36.99 -1.84 44.40
C SER A 59 -35.84 -0.99 43.86
N LEU A 60 -34.59 -1.43 44.06
CA LEU A 60 -33.39 -0.74 43.58
C LEU A 60 -33.36 -0.65 42.05
N VAL A 61 -33.72 -1.73 41.35
CA VAL A 61 -33.83 -1.77 39.90
C VAL A 61 -34.87 -0.75 39.42
N ASN A 62 -36.05 -0.71 40.04
CA ASN A 62 -37.11 0.22 39.66
C ASN A 62 -36.73 1.69 39.90
N GLU A 63 -35.98 1.98 40.98
CA GLU A 63 -35.44 3.31 41.25
C GLU A 63 -34.41 3.72 40.19
N LYS A 64 -33.39 2.90 39.94
CA LYS A 64 -32.39 3.16 38.89
C LYS A 64 -33.02 3.26 37.50
N LEU A 65 -34.03 2.45 37.18
CA LEU A 65 -34.74 2.58 35.90
C LEU A 65 -35.43 3.95 35.72
N LYS A 66 -35.84 4.62 36.81
CA LYS A 66 -36.37 6.00 36.72
C LYS A 66 -35.26 6.99 36.37
N SER A 67 -34.04 6.82 36.90
CA SER A 67 -32.91 7.71 36.61
C SER A 67 -32.35 7.53 35.19
N LEU A 68 -32.59 6.39 34.52
CA LEU A 68 -32.20 6.20 33.11
C LEU A 68 -33.07 6.98 32.10
N LYS A 69 -34.31 7.34 32.46
CA LYS A 69 -35.22 8.05 31.55
C LYS A 69 -34.64 9.34 30.95
N PRO A 70 -34.03 10.27 31.70
CA PRO A 70 -33.38 11.44 31.12
C PRO A 70 -32.22 11.07 30.17
N LEU A 71 -31.39 10.07 30.53
CA LEU A 71 -30.28 9.62 29.68
C LEU A 71 -30.76 9.11 28.32
N TYR A 72 -31.90 8.39 28.29
CA TYR A 72 -32.52 7.94 27.03
C TYR A 72 -32.96 9.10 26.14
N LYS A 73 -33.43 10.21 26.73
CA LYS A 73 -33.82 11.43 26.00
C LYS A 73 -32.61 12.19 25.47
N GLU A 74 -31.52 12.20 26.24
CA GLU A 74 -30.25 12.83 25.88
C GLU A 74 -29.42 12.00 24.89
N GLY A 75 -29.82 10.74 24.62
CA GLY A 75 -29.10 9.85 23.72
C GLY A 75 -27.76 9.36 24.26
N LYS A 76 -27.60 9.35 25.60
CA LYS A 76 -26.38 8.87 26.29
C LYS A 76 -26.38 7.35 26.40
N TYR A 77 -26.44 6.65 25.26
CA TYR A 77 -26.65 5.19 25.25
C TYR A 77 -25.46 4.40 25.82
N GLU A 78 -24.24 4.92 25.77
CA GLU A 78 -23.07 4.31 26.42
C GLU A 78 -23.25 4.23 27.95
N GLU A 79 -23.64 5.35 28.57
CA GLU A 79 -23.90 5.42 30.02
C GLU A 79 -25.06 4.49 30.41
N ILE A 80 -26.12 4.45 29.59
CA ILE A 80 -27.28 3.58 29.79
C ILE A 80 -26.88 2.10 29.75
N LEU A 81 -26.04 1.71 28.79
CA LEU A 81 -25.56 0.32 28.67
C LEU A 81 -24.75 -0.10 29.91
N ARG A 82 -23.92 0.81 30.45
CA ARG A 82 -23.18 0.56 31.69
C ARG A 82 -24.11 0.32 32.87
N GLU A 83 -25.09 1.21 33.08
CA GLU A 83 -26.04 1.08 34.20
C GLU A 83 -26.95 -0.15 34.04
N LEU A 84 -27.45 -0.44 32.84
CA LEU A 84 -28.27 -1.64 32.60
C LEU A 84 -27.49 -2.93 32.82
N LYS A 85 -26.18 -2.94 32.55
CA LYS A 85 -25.32 -4.10 32.85
C LYS A 85 -25.21 -4.33 34.35
N GLU A 86 -25.10 -3.28 35.16
CA GLU A 86 -25.13 -3.39 36.62
C GLU A 86 -26.49 -3.92 37.12
N LEU A 87 -27.59 -3.42 36.56
CA LEU A 87 -28.94 -3.89 36.93
C LEU A 87 -29.17 -5.36 36.57
N LEU A 88 -28.62 -5.83 35.45
CA LEU A 88 -28.69 -7.24 35.06
C LEU A 88 -27.88 -8.17 35.98
N ILE A 89 -26.92 -7.67 36.76
CA ILE A 89 -26.25 -8.46 37.80
C ILE A 89 -27.19 -8.70 38.98
N LEU A 90 -28.00 -7.70 39.34
CA LEU A 90 -28.96 -7.76 40.44
C LEU A 90 -30.22 -8.56 40.08
N SER A 91 -30.63 -8.52 38.80
CA SER A 91 -31.82 -9.23 38.31
C SER A 91 -31.56 -9.89 36.95
N PRO A 92 -30.76 -10.97 36.90
CA PRO A 92 -30.31 -11.59 35.65
C PRO A 92 -31.43 -12.16 34.78
N ASN A 93 -32.52 -12.61 35.40
CA ASN A 93 -33.68 -13.19 34.72
C ASN A 93 -34.74 -12.15 34.33
N SER A 94 -34.48 -10.85 34.53
CA SER A 94 -35.45 -9.81 34.20
C SER A 94 -35.56 -9.63 32.69
N SER A 95 -36.63 -10.18 32.11
CA SER A 95 -36.96 -10.03 30.69
C SER A 95 -37.09 -8.56 30.26
N LYS A 96 -37.54 -7.69 31.17
CA LYS A 96 -37.64 -6.24 30.96
C LYS A 96 -36.26 -5.60 30.82
N LEU A 97 -35.32 -5.90 31.72
CA LEU A 97 -33.96 -5.35 31.64
C LEU A 97 -33.21 -5.86 30.40
N GLN A 98 -33.39 -7.13 30.05
CA GLN A 98 -32.78 -7.70 28.84
C GLN A 98 -33.27 -6.98 27.58
N LYS A 99 -34.59 -6.72 27.46
CA LYS A 99 -35.14 -5.95 26.33
C LYS A 99 -34.59 -4.53 26.29
N LEU A 100 -34.56 -3.82 27.42
CA LEU A 100 -34.01 -2.46 27.50
C LEU A 100 -32.53 -2.40 27.12
N TYR A 101 -31.74 -3.39 27.54
CA TYR A 101 -30.33 -3.49 27.19
C TYR A 101 -30.13 -3.70 25.69
N GLN A 102 -30.90 -4.61 25.07
CA GLN A 102 -30.86 -4.83 23.63
C GLN A 102 -31.27 -3.58 22.85
N GLU A 103 -32.35 -2.89 23.26
CA GLU A 103 -32.78 -1.64 22.63
C GLU A 103 -31.72 -0.54 22.74
N ALA A 104 -31.09 -0.38 23.91
CA ALA A 104 -29.99 0.57 24.11
C ALA A 104 -28.78 0.23 23.23
N GLN A 105 -28.46 -1.06 23.08
CA GLN A 105 -27.36 -1.53 22.25
C GLN A 105 -27.58 -1.19 20.77
N ILE A 106 -28.79 -1.44 20.25
CA ILE A 106 -29.15 -1.09 18.86
C ILE A 106 -29.07 0.43 18.66
N LYS A 107 -29.60 1.22 19.59
CA LYS A 107 -29.55 2.69 19.51
C LYS A 107 -28.12 3.23 19.57
N TYR A 108 -27.28 2.67 20.44
CA TYR A 108 -25.86 3.02 20.52
C TYR A 108 -25.13 2.69 19.21
N GLN A 109 -25.33 1.49 18.66
CA GLN A 109 -24.74 1.09 17.38
C GLN A 109 -25.14 2.03 16.25
N ASN A 110 -26.42 2.40 16.17
CA ASN A 110 -26.92 3.37 15.18
C ASN A 110 -26.29 4.76 15.38
N GLN A 111 -26.16 5.24 16.62
CA GLN A 111 -25.52 6.51 16.93
C GLN A 111 -24.05 6.53 16.53
N VAL A 112 -23.32 5.44 16.80
CA VAL A 112 -21.92 5.28 16.37
C VAL A 112 -21.83 5.27 14.86
N ALA A 113 -22.68 4.51 14.16
CA ALA A 113 -22.70 4.46 12.70
C ALA A 113 -22.97 5.83 12.06
N VAL A 114 -23.96 6.58 12.56
CA VAL A 114 -24.27 7.94 12.09
C VAL A 114 -23.12 8.90 12.37
N SER A 115 -22.47 8.79 13.53
CA SER A 115 -21.32 9.63 13.88
C SER A 115 -20.12 9.35 12.98
N GLN A 116 -19.86 8.07 12.69
CA GLN A 116 -18.82 7.64 11.76
C GLN A 116 -19.08 8.13 10.34
N GLU A 117 -20.33 8.02 9.86
CA GLU A 117 -20.70 8.51 8.53
C GLU A 117 -20.54 10.03 8.41
N LYS A 118 -20.97 10.78 9.44
CA LYS A 118 -20.78 12.24 9.49
C LYS A 118 -19.30 12.61 9.50
N PHE A 119 -18.49 11.89 10.28
CA PHE A 119 -17.05 12.08 10.32
C PHE A 119 -16.44 11.83 8.94
N GLU A 120 -16.73 10.69 8.32
CA GLU A 120 -16.21 10.33 7.00
C GLU A 120 -16.61 11.37 5.95
N LYS A 121 -17.87 11.80 5.93
CA LYS A 121 -18.36 12.84 5.02
C LYS A 121 -17.60 14.16 5.20
N LYS A 122 -17.35 14.58 6.45
CA LYS A 122 -16.57 15.78 6.75
C LYS A 122 -15.13 15.64 6.25
N GLN A 123 -14.48 14.50 6.48
CA GLN A 123 -13.12 14.26 6.00
C GLN A 123 -13.08 14.26 4.47
N ARG A 124 -14.02 13.58 3.79
CA ARG A 124 -14.13 13.60 2.32
C ARG A 124 -14.22 15.02 1.78
N SER A 125 -15.12 15.85 2.32
CA SER A 125 -15.26 17.24 1.87
C SER A 125 -13.96 18.03 2.04
N ARG A 126 -13.24 17.85 3.15
CA ARG A 126 -11.95 18.51 3.39
C ARG A 126 -10.88 18.01 2.41
N LEU A 127 -10.78 16.70 2.21
CA LEU A 127 -9.81 16.10 1.29
C LEU A 127 -10.10 16.49 -0.17
N ASP A 128 -11.37 16.60 -0.57
CA ASP A 128 -11.77 17.08 -1.91
C ASP A 128 -11.37 18.54 -2.15
N GLU A 129 -11.46 19.39 -1.11
CA GLU A 129 -11.02 20.78 -1.18
C GLU A 129 -9.49 20.88 -1.28
N LEU A 130 -8.76 20.11 -0.47
CA LEU A 130 -7.31 20.05 -0.51
C LEU A 130 -6.79 19.49 -1.84
N LEU A 131 -7.46 18.50 -2.43
CA LEU A 131 -7.10 17.96 -3.75
C LEU A 131 -7.12 19.03 -4.85
N LYS A 132 -7.99 20.03 -4.72
CA LYS A 132 -8.10 21.16 -5.66
C LYS A 132 -7.10 22.27 -5.38
N THR A 133 -6.78 22.50 -4.10
CA THR A 133 -6.10 23.74 -3.66
C THR A 133 -4.65 23.53 -3.24
N ASN A 134 -4.32 22.43 -2.56
CA ASN A 134 -2.99 22.19 -2.01
C ASN A 134 -2.70 20.69 -1.82
N GLU A 135 -1.93 20.13 -2.75
CA GLU A 135 -1.55 18.71 -2.75
C GLU A 135 -0.60 18.34 -1.61
N THR A 136 0.30 19.25 -1.21
CA THR A 136 1.23 19.00 -0.10
C THR A 136 0.47 18.82 1.20
N LEU A 137 -0.45 19.76 1.49
CA LEU A 137 -1.31 19.66 2.68
C LEU A 137 -2.25 18.45 2.60
N LEU A 138 -2.69 18.06 1.40
CA LEU A 138 -3.49 16.85 1.24
C LEU A 138 -2.72 15.60 1.67
N ILE A 139 -1.46 15.44 1.26
CA ILE A 139 -0.62 14.30 1.63
C ILE A 139 -0.41 14.26 3.16
N GLU A 140 -0.14 15.42 3.76
CA GLU A 140 -0.02 15.54 5.22
C GLU A 140 -1.32 15.17 5.94
N GLU A 141 -2.47 15.64 5.45
CA GLU A 141 -3.77 15.32 6.03
C GLU A 141 -4.11 13.83 5.92
N ILE A 142 -3.80 13.19 4.79
CA ILE A 142 -3.98 11.75 4.61
C ILE A 142 -3.14 10.98 5.63
N PHE A 143 -1.88 11.37 5.82
CA PHE A 143 -0.98 10.75 6.79
C PHE A 143 -1.50 10.92 8.24
N LEU A 144 -1.94 12.12 8.61
CA LEU A 144 -2.52 12.38 9.93
C LEU A 144 -3.80 11.56 10.15
N LEU A 145 -4.66 11.50 9.13
CA LEU A 145 -5.92 10.78 9.19
C LEU A 145 -5.71 9.27 9.44
N GLU A 146 -4.73 8.66 8.78
CA GLU A 146 -4.39 7.25 9.00
C GLU A 146 -3.71 6.99 10.33
N THR A 147 -2.76 7.83 10.73
CA THR A 147 -2.03 7.64 11.99
C THR A 147 -2.96 7.76 13.20
N GLN A 148 -3.94 8.66 13.16
CA GLN A 148 -4.92 8.83 14.23
C GLN A 148 -6.03 7.77 14.23
N ASN A 149 -6.23 7.04 13.13
CA ASN A 149 -7.36 6.12 12.95
C ASN A 149 -6.92 4.79 12.32
N SER A 150 -5.73 4.30 12.66
CA SER A 150 -5.10 3.12 12.03
C SER A 150 -6.00 1.88 12.06
N ASP A 151 -6.77 1.74 13.14
CA ASP A 151 -7.58 0.56 13.39
C ASP A 151 -8.92 0.60 12.66
N VAL A 152 -9.27 1.72 12.00
CA VAL A 152 -10.56 1.91 11.32
C VAL A 152 -10.41 1.60 9.82
N PRO A 153 -10.92 0.45 9.31
CA PRO A 153 -10.69 0.04 7.92
C PRO A 153 -11.27 1.01 6.89
N ARG A 154 -12.40 1.66 7.21
CA ARG A 154 -13.02 2.67 6.34
C ARG A 154 -12.12 3.89 6.12
N ILE A 155 -11.39 4.30 7.15
CA ILE A 155 -10.48 5.45 7.06
C ILE A 155 -9.23 5.11 6.26
N ARG A 156 -8.68 3.90 6.42
CA ARG A 156 -7.60 3.40 5.55
C ARG A 156 -8.03 3.37 4.08
N LYS A 157 -9.24 2.90 3.80
CA LYS A 157 -9.80 2.90 2.44
C LYS A 157 -9.96 4.32 1.88
N LEU A 158 -10.45 5.24 2.70
CA LEU A 158 -10.57 6.66 2.34
C LEU A 158 -9.19 7.27 2.03
N ALA A 159 -8.20 7.05 2.88
CA ALA A 159 -6.84 7.53 2.66
C ALA A 159 -6.24 7.01 1.35
N GLN A 160 -6.38 5.71 1.09
CA GLN A 160 -5.94 5.10 -0.17
C GLN A 160 -6.65 5.72 -1.38
N GLU A 161 -7.97 5.90 -1.32
CA GLU A 161 -8.75 6.54 -2.40
C GLU A 161 -8.20 7.92 -2.77
N TYR A 162 -7.77 8.72 -1.79
CA TYR A 162 -7.20 10.04 -2.07
C TYR A 162 -5.74 9.99 -2.53
N ARG A 163 -4.93 9.00 -2.11
CA ARG A 163 -3.61 8.76 -2.73
C ARG A 163 -3.75 8.49 -4.23
N ASP A 164 -4.68 7.60 -4.58
CA ASP A 164 -4.98 7.25 -5.96
C ASP A 164 -5.42 8.48 -6.76
N LYS A 165 -6.31 9.31 -6.21
CA LYS A 165 -6.75 10.57 -6.85
C LYS A 165 -5.60 11.55 -7.08
N ILE A 166 -4.67 11.70 -6.13
CA ILE A 166 -3.52 12.60 -6.30
C ILE A 166 -2.61 12.08 -7.41
N ILE A 167 -2.31 10.78 -7.40
CA ILE A 167 -1.47 10.15 -8.41
C ILE A 167 -2.10 10.30 -9.79
N GLU A 168 -3.39 10.02 -9.93
CA GLU A 168 -4.12 10.18 -11.19
C GLU A 168 -4.11 11.63 -11.68
N LYS A 169 -4.35 12.59 -10.78
CA LYS A 169 -4.28 14.01 -11.10
C LYS A 169 -2.89 14.40 -11.61
N LYS A 170 -1.83 13.99 -10.90
CA LYS A 170 -0.44 14.27 -11.29
C LYS A 170 -0.07 13.64 -12.63
N ILE A 171 -0.50 12.40 -12.88
CA ILE A 171 -0.30 11.71 -14.16
C ILE A 171 -0.96 12.51 -15.28
N LYS A 172 -2.21 12.93 -15.10
CA LYS A 172 -2.94 13.73 -16.08
C LYS A 172 -2.29 15.09 -16.34
N GLU A 173 -1.82 15.78 -15.31
CA GLU A 173 -1.12 17.06 -15.46
C GLU A 173 0.25 16.92 -16.16
N LYS A 174 0.85 15.72 -16.12
CA LYS A 174 2.14 15.40 -16.73
C LYS A 174 2.01 14.47 -17.93
N GLU A 175 0.83 14.38 -18.54
CA GLU A 175 0.57 13.50 -19.67
C GLU A 175 1.54 13.76 -20.84
N GLU A 176 1.76 15.04 -21.18
CA GLU A 176 2.73 15.42 -22.22
C GLU A 176 4.16 14.96 -21.90
N LEU A 177 4.56 15.02 -20.63
CA LEU A 177 5.87 14.53 -20.19
C LEU A 177 5.97 13.02 -20.37
N ILE A 178 4.94 12.28 -19.96
CA ILE A 178 4.88 10.81 -20.04
C ILE A 178 5.01 10.33 -21.49
N TYR A 179 4.41 11.06 -22.43
CA TYR A 179 4.48 10.72 -23.85
C TYR A 179 5.68 11.32 -24.59
N SER A 180 6.57 12.07 -23.92
CA SER A 180 7.79 12.62 -24.52
C SER A 180 8.99 11.67 -24.43
N ASP A 181 10.09 12.04 -25.10
CA ASP A 181 11.36 11.30 -25.04
C ASP A 181 12.27 11.75 -23.87
N LYS A 182 11.74 12.52 -22.92
CA LYS A 182 12.48 13.04 -21.76
C LYS A 182 12.57 12.00 -20.65
N TYR A 183 13.22 10.87 -20.92
CA TYR A 183 13.22 9.69 -20.02
C TYR A 183 13.71 9.98 -18.60
N ASP A 184 14.73 10.83 -18.41
CA ASP A 184 15.23 11.18 -17.07
C ASP A 184 14.20 12.00 -16.27
N ALA A 185 13.47 12.88 -16.95
CA ALA A 185 12.40 13.65 -16.33
C ALA A 185 11.19 12.76 -15.98
N ILE A 186 10.89 11.76 -16.81
CA ILE A 186 9.86 10.75 -16.51
C ILE A 186 10.27 9.90 -15.30
N ALA A 187 11.53 9.45 -15.22
CA ALA A 187 12.03 8.70 -14.08
C ALA A 187 11.95 9.49 -12.77
N ASN A 188 12.36 10.77 -12.80
CA ASN A 188 12.21 11.66 -11.65
C ASN A 188 10.75 11.88 -11.25
N PHE A 189 9.84 11.95 -12.22
CA PHE A 189 8.41 12.07 -11.95
C PHE A 189 7.84 10.79 -11.30
N ILE A 190 8.22 9.62 -11.77
CA ILE A 190 7.85 8.32 -11.18
C ILE A 190 8.31 8.23 -9.71
N GLU A 191 9.53 8.65 -9.41
CA GLU A 191 10.03 8.69 -8.03
C GLU A 191 9.24 9.65 -7.13
N GLN A 192 8.70 10.75 -7.67
CA GLN A 192 7.80 11.62 -6.92
C GLN A 192 6.46 10.95 -6.63
N LEU A 193 5.91 10.17 -7.57
CA LEU A 193 4.67 9.41 -7.35
C LEU A 193 4.86 8.32 -6.29
N ARG A 194 6.00 7.61 -6.31
CA ARG A 194 6.34 6.55 -5.33
C ARG A 194 6.44 7.06 -3.89
N LYS A 195 6.71 8.36 -3.68
CA LYS A 195 6.67 8.98 -2.34
C LYS A 195 5.26 9.12 -1.78
N ILE A 196 4.24 9.11 -2.64
CA ILE A 196 2.83 9.19 -2.24
C ILE A 196 2.31 7.78 -1.95
N ASP A 197 2.55 6.87 -2.90
CA ASP A 197 2.23 5.45 -2.78
C ASP A 197 3.18 4.66 -3.67
N LYS A 198 3.96 3.76 -3.07
CA LYS A 198 4.96 2.96 -3.78
C LYS A 198 4.33 1.87 -4.64
N ASP A 199 3.19 1.32 -4.20
CA ASP A 199 2.60 0.12 -4.79
C ASP A 199 1.40 0.45 -5.70
N ASN A 200 1.25 1.73 -6.07
CA ASN A 200 0.14 2.18 -6.91
C ASN A 200 0.26 1.63 -8.34
N PRO A 201 -0.78 0.97 -8.89
CA PRO A 201 -0.73 0.35 -10.22
C PRO A 201 -0.53 1.33 -11.37
N ARG A 202 -0.99 2.58 -11.23
CA ARG A 202 -0.84 3.61 -12.28
C ARG A 202 0.62 4.03 -12.46
N ILE A 203 1.45 3.91 -11.43
CA ILE A 203 2.89 4.16 -11.53
C ILE A 203 3.56 3.13 -12.44
N ALA A 204 3.21 1.84 -12.26
CA ALA A 204 3.72 0.77 -13.11
C ALA A 204 3.30 0.94 -14.58
N GLU A 205 2.10 1.46 -14.83
CA GLU A 205 1.67 1.78 -16.20
C GLU A 205 2.54 2.87 -16.84
N VAL A 206 2.86 3.94 -16.12
CA VAL A 206 3.75 5.01 -16.61
C VAL A 206 5.15 4.48 -16.89
N GLU A 207 5.68 3.61 -16.02
CA GLU A 207 6.97 2.92 -16.22
C GLU A 207 6.97 2.09 -17.50
N ASN A 208 5.93 1.31 -17.73
CA ASN A 208 5.80 0.46 -18.92
C ASN A 208 5.70 1.29 -20.21
N ILE A 209 4.93 2.38 -20.20
CA ILE A 209 4.82 3.29 -21.36
C ILE A 209 6.19 3.89 -21.70
N SER A 210 6.88 4.42 -20.69
CA SER A 210 8.18 5.07 -20.88
C SER A 210 9.26 4.07 -21.33
N GLY A 211 9.31 2.90 -20.68
CA GLY A 211 10.27 1.84 -21.01
C GLY A 211 10.07 1.28 -22.41
N GLY A 212 8.82 1.02 -22.81
CA GLY A 212 8.47 0.59 -24.16
C GLY A 212 8.92 1.61 -25.22
N LYS A 213 8.58 2.89 -25.03
CA LYS A 213 9.01 3.96 -25.94
C LYS A 213 10.52 4.08 -26.05
N LYS A 214 11.25 4.01 -24.92
CA LYS A 214 12.71 4.07 -24.92
C LYS A 214 13.33 2.97 -25.76
N LEU A 215 12.80 1.75 -25.65
CA LEU A 215 13.26 0.61 -26.46
C LEU A 215 12.95 0.80 -27.94
N THR A 216 11.75 1.28 -28.28
CA THR A 216 11.36 1.59 -29.67
C THR A 216 12.29 2.64 -30.28
N ASN A 217 12.49 3.78 -29.61
CA ASN A 217 13.36 4.84 -30.12
C ASN A 217 14.81 4.38 -30.29
N GLN A 218 15.32 3.57 -29.36
CA GLN A 218 16.66 2.98 -29.51
C GLN A 218 16.75 2.03 -30.71
N SER A 219 15.68 1.29 -31.00
CA SER A 219 15.63 0.41 -32.17
C SER A 219 15.54 1.20 -33.48
N GLU A 220 14.74 2.27 -33.51
CA GLU A 220 14.60 3.15 -34.68
C GLU A 220 15.91 3.87 -35.00
N GLN A 221 16.58 4.46 -34.00
CA GLN A 221 17.88 5.10 -34.17
C GLN A 221 18.94 4.13 -34.69
N LYS A 222 18.97 2.90 -34.19
CA LYS A 222 19.86 1.84 -34.72
C LYS A 222 19.55 1.56 -36.19
N SER A 223 18.28 1.44 -36.54
CA SER A 223 17.84 1.13 -37.90
C SER A 223 18.18 2.27 -38.87
N GLU A 224 17.95 3.52 -38.46
CA GLU A 224 18.27 4.72 -39.24
C GLU A 224 19.79 4.87 -39.43
N TYR A 225 20.58 4.66 -38.37
CA TYR A 225 22.04 4.65 -38.46
C TYR A 225 22.55 3.61 -39.46
N ILE A 226 22.01 2.39 -39.42
CA ILE A 226 22.39 1.31 -40.35
C ILE A 226 22.03 1.71 -41.79
N TYR A 227 20.83 2.24 -42.03
CA TYR A 227 20.37 2.62 -43.36
C TYR A 227 21.19 3.79 -43.96
N ALA A 228 21.43 4.83 -43.17
CA ALA A 228 22.26 5.95 -43.56
C ALA A 228 23.71 5.51 -43.81
N GLY A 229 24.23 4.62 -42.96
CA GLY A 229 25.54 4.00 -43.12
C GLY A 229 25.67 3.22 -44.42
N GLN A 230 24.69 2.39 -44.76
CA GLN A 230 24.68 1.63 -46.03
C GLN A 230 24.70 2.57 -47.25
N THR A 231 23.89 3.63 -47.24
CA THR A 231 23.87 4.64 -48.30
C THR A 231 25.23 5.35 -48.43
N HIS A 232 25.90 5.60 -47.30
CA HIS A 232 27.23 6.18 -47.28
C HIS A 232 28.28 5.22 -47.86
N LEU A 233 28.23 3.92 -47.51
CA LEU A 233 29.12 2.89 -48.06
C LEU A 233 29.02 2.81 -49.58
N ASP A 234 27.80 2.75 -50.13
CA ASP A 234 27.57 2.72 -51.58
C ASP A 234 28.17 3.94 -52.28
N THR A 235 28.08 5.11 -51.66
CA THR A 235 28.66 6.35 -52.18
C THR A 235 30.18 6.31 -52.16
N LEU A 236 30.79 5.85 -51.06
CA LEU A 236 32.25 5.72 -50.94
C LEU A 236 32.83 4.69 -51.93
N MET A 237 32.11 3.58 -52.15
CA MET A 237 32.45 2.57 -53.16
C MET A 237 32.48 3.17 -54.56
N LYS A 238 31.44 3.94 -54.94
CA LYS A 238 31.39 4.64 -56.25
C LYS A 238 32.53 5.65 -56.42
N LEU A 239 32.95 6.30 -55.33
CA LEU A 239 34.06 7.24 -55.32
C LEU A 239 35.44 6.56 -55.21
N LYS A 240 35.50 5.21 -55.16
CA LYS A 240 36.71 4.41 -55.01
C LYS A 240 37.53 4.75 -53.75
N LYS A 241 36.88 5.21 -52.68
CA LYS A 241 37.52 5.51 -51.38
C LYS A 241 37.49 4.29 -50.48
N TYR A 242 38.14 3.21 -50.91
CA TYR A 242 37.98 1.88 -50.32
C TYR A 242 38.46 1.78 -48.87
N ASP A 243 39.51 2.51 -48.51
CA ASP A 243 39.99 2.66 -47.12
C ASP A 243 38.87 3.16 -46.19
N LYS A 244 38.09 4.14 -46.65
CA LYS A 244 36.96 4.71 -45.91
C LYS A 244 35.75 3.78 -45.88
N VAL A 245 35.52 3.01 -46.95
CA VAL A 245 34.47 1.98 -46.97
C VAL A 245 34.74 0.95 -45.87
N MET A 246 35.99 0.47 -45.76
CA MET A 246 36.35 -0.52 -44.74
C MET A 246 36.07 0.00 -43.33
N ALA A 247 36.53 1.21 -43.00
CA ALA A 247 36.29 1.83 -41.70
C ALA A 247 34.80 2.02 -41.38
N ALA A 248 34.02 2.54 -42.33
CA ALA A 248 32.59 2.75 -42.13
C ALA A 248 31.81 1.41 -42.03
N ALA A 249 32.21 0.38 -42.77
CA ALA A 249 31.56 -0.93 -42.71
C ALA A 249 31.82 -1.62 -41.37
N GLU A 250 33.04 -1.49 -40.81
CA GLU A 250 33.35 -1.96 -39.46
C GLU A 250 32.50 -1.24 -38.40
N GLU A 251 32.24 0.06 -38.55
CA GLU A 251 31.38 0.81 -37.63
C GLU A 251 29.91 0.35 -37.66
N ILE A 252 29.38 0.00 -38.83
CA ILE A 252 28.04 -0.61 -38.95
C ILE A 252 28.02 -1.97 -38.27
N LEU A 253 29.05 -2.80 -38.51
CA LEU A 253 29.14 -4.15 -37.94
C LEU A 253 29.34 -4.18 -36.42
N LYS A 254 29.84 -3.08 -35.81
CA LYS A 254 29.83 -2.93 -34.34
C LYS A 254 28.41 -2.79 -33.78
N THR A 255 27.49 -2.20 -34.56
CA THR A 255 26.10 -1.96 -34.15
C THR A 255 25.18 -3.12 -34.56
N ASP A 256 25.41 -3.70 -35.74
CA ASP A 256 24.70 -4.86 -36.28
C ASP A 256 25.73 -5.86 -36.86
N PRO A 257 26.22 -6.79 -36.02
CA PRO A 257 27.24 -7.77 -36.42
C PRO A 257 26.81 -8.70 -37.55
N ASP A 258 25.51 -8.80 -37.85
CA ASP A 258 24.97 -9.69 -38.88
C ASP A 258 24.56 -8.97 -40.15
N ASN A 259 24.90 -7.68 -40.28
CA ASN A 259 24.59 -6.89 -41.46
C ASN A 259 25.26 -7.44 -42.73
N LYS A 260 24.50 -8.16 -43.55
CA LYS A 260 25.01 -8.84 -44.76
C LYS A 260 25.63 -7.85 -45.76
N THR A 261 24.98 -6.71 -45.98
CA THR A 261 25.44 -5.69 -46.92
C THR A 261 26.79 -5.11 -46.48
N ALA A 262 26.93 -4.73 -45.21
CA ALA A 262 28.20 -4.22 -44.69
C ALA A 262 29.33 -5.27 -44.77
N LYS A 263 29.05 -6.55 -44.48
CA LYS A 263 30.03 -7.65 -44.66
C LYS A 263 30.50 -7.77 -46.11
N GLN A 264 29.57 -7.74 -47.06
CA GLN A 264 29.86 -7.85 -48.49
C GLN A 264 30.70 -6.67 -49.00
N LEU A 265 30.29 -5.45 -48.68
CA LEU A 265 31.01 -4.25 -49.11
C LEU A 265 32.39 -4.13 -48.45
N LEU A 266 32.54 -4.60 -47.21
CA LEU A 266 33.85 -4.68 -46.55
C LEU A 266 34.80 -5.63 -47.29
N GLU A 267 34.33 -6.82 -47.66
CA GLU A 267 35.13 -7.80 -48.41
C GLU A 267 35.51 -7.25 -49.79
N GLU A 268 34.56 -6.68 -50.52
CA GLU A 268 34.79 -6.09 -51.84
C GLU A 268 35.77 -4.91 -51.78
N ALA A 269 35.57 -3.97 -50.84
CA ALA A 269 36.47 -2.85 -50.63
C ALA A 269 37.89 -3.29 -50.26
N THR A 270 38.02 -4.34 -49.44
CA THR A 270 39.34 -4.90 -49.07
C THR A 270 40.08 -5.42 -50.30
N GLN A 271 39.38 -6.14 -51.18
CA GLN A 271 39.96 -6.66 -52.43
C GLN A 271 40.34 -5.53 -53.40
N LEU A 272 39.46 -4.54 -53.58
CA LEU A 272 39.69 -3.41 -54.48
C LEU A 272 40.80 -2.48 -53.98
N PHE A 273 40.86 -2.22 -52.67
CA PHE A 273 41.94 -1.44 -52.05
C PHE A 273 43.31 -2.12 -52.25
N PHE A 274 43.37 -3.44 -52.06
CA PHE A 274 44.59 -4.21 -52.30
C PHE A 274 45.02 -4.15 -53.77
N ALA A 275 44.08 -4.28 -54.71
CA ALA A 275 44.37 -4.14 -56.14
C ALA A 275 44.88 -2.74 -56.49
N GLN A 276 44.23 -1.69 -55.99
CA GLN A 276 44.61 -0.30 -56.23
C GLN A 276 46.01 0.01 -55.68
N THR A 277 46.28 -0.33 -54.42
CA THR A 277 47.59 -0.11 -53.79
C THR A 277 48.70 -0.89 -54.50
N ARG A 278 48.41 -2.10 -54.99
CA ARG A 278 49.34 -2.87 -55.82
C ARG A 278 49.63 -2.16 -57.15
N GLU A 279 48.63 -1.67 -57.86
CA GLU A 279 48.80 -0.93 -59.11
C GLU A 279 49.58 0.38 -58.90
N GLU A 280 49.25 1.14 -57.86
CA GLU A 280 49.97 2.37 -57.48
C GLU A 280 51.43 2.09 -57.13
N SER A 281 51.70 0.98 -56.43
CA SER A 281 53.05 0.52 -56.13
C SER A 281 53.81 0.15 -57.39
N ILE A 282 53.20 -0.64 -58.30
CA ILE A 282 53.82 -1.01 -59.58
C ILE A 282 54.08 0.23 -60.44
N SER A 283 53.13 1.15 -60.52
CA SER A 283 53.26 2.41 -61.26
C SER A 283 54.40 3.27 -60.71
N SER A 284 54.48 3.40 -59.37
CA SER A 284 55.55 4.14 -58.71
C SER A 284 56.92 3.48 -58.91
N ILE A 285 57.00 2.15 -58.81
CA ILE A 285 58.22 1.40 -59.12
C ILE A 285 58.62 1.65 -60.57
N ASN A 286 57.72 1.48 -61.53
CA ASN A 286 58.01 1.67 -62.95
C ASN A 286 58.42 3.11 -63.29
N LYS A 287 57.82 4.11 -62.63
CA LYS A 287 58.16 5.53 -62.78
C LYS A 287 59.56 5.83 -62.25
N ASN A 288 59.93 5.26 -61.11
CA ASN A 288 61.21 5.52 -60.45
C ASN A 288 62.33 4.59 -60.96
N LEU A 289 61.99 3.49 -61.64
CA LEU A 289 62.95 2.49 -62.14
C LEU A 289 64.02 3.07 -63.09
N PRO A 290 63.71 3.98 -64.03
CA PRO A 290 64.73 4.62 -64.88
C PRO A 290 65.74 5.42 -64.08
N ASP A 291 65.30 6.19 -63.09
CA ASP A 291 66.15 7.01 -62.23
C ASP A 291 67.04 6.13 -61.34
N LEU A 292 66.45 5.11 -60.72
CA LEU A 292 67.18 4.09 -59.94
C LEU A 292 68.24 3.38 -60.79
N LYS A 293 67.94 3.05 -62.06
CA LYS A 293 68.92 2.47 -63.00
C LYS A 293 70.06 3.44 -63.34
N GLN A 294 69.78 4.74 -63.46
CA GLN A 294 70.83 5.75 -63.67
C GLN A 294 71.69 5.94 -62.42
N GLU A 295 71.07 5.98 -61.25
CA GLU A 295 71.75 6.17 -59.98
C GLU A 295 72.66 4.97 -59.65
N TYR A 296 72.17 3.74 -59.89
CA TYR A 296 72.97 2.51 -59.80
C TYR A 296 74.20 2.53 -60.74
N LYS A 297 74.07 3.10 -61.95
CA LYS A 297 75.20 3.26 -62.86
C LYS A 297 76.23 4.29 -62.37
N LYS A 298 75.79 5.33 -61.65
CA LYS A 298 76.64 6.41 -61.13
C LYS A 298 77.37 6.00 -59.86
N ASP A 299 76.71 5.29 -58.94
CA ASP A 299 77.30 4.91 -57.66
C ASP A 299 76.71 3.58 -57.15
N LYS A 300 77.39 2.49 -57.47
CA LYS A 300 76.99 1.13 -57.07
C LYS A 300 77.07 0.90 -55.56
N THR A 301 77.85 1.70 -54.83
CA THR A 301 78.09 1.49 -53.39
C THR A 301 76.87 1.83 -52.54
N LYS A 302 75.92 2.59 -53.11
CA LYS A 302 74.65 2.98 -52.47
C LYS A 302 73.56 1.91 -52.51
N PHE A 303 73.78 0.77 -53.19
CA PHE A 303 72.78 -0.28 -53.36
C PHE A 303 73.23 -1.57 -52.68
N THR A 304 72.44 -2.03 -51.71
CA THR A 304 72.67 -3.29 -51.02
C THR A 304 72.13 -4.45 -51.87
N THR A 305 72.89 -5.53 -51.99
CA THR A 305 72.38 -6.78 -52.58
C THR A 305 71.51 -7.46 -51.52
N ILE A 306 70.24 -7.69 -51.84
CA ILE A 306 69.29 -8.40 -51.00
C ILE A 306 69.28 -9.87 -51.41
#